data_AF-A0A936EIX0-F1
#
_entry.id   AF-A0A936EIX0-F1
#
_cell.length_a   1.000
_cell.length_b   1.000
_cell.length_c   1.000
_cell.angle_alpha   90.00
_cell.angle_beta   90.00
_cell.angle_gamma   90.00
#
_symmetry.space_group_name_H-M   'P 1'
#
loop_
_entity.id
_entity.type
_entity.pdbx_description
1 polymer ?
#
loop_
_entity_poly.entity_id
_entity_poly.type
_entity_poly.pdbx_seq_one_letter_code
_entity_poly.pdbx_strand_id
1 'polypeptide(L)'
;MPLKLRLPFWIATLAACAAAVAYVLTFAGITYYPVLFLLPVLIVVWLVVLQLWRRVPRRNLRSEIFGDIPRWMKGAAAGLLLFAFVNCLACLALNSFARPQRLTDGRTVLQQNRQVVRELPPAEFRYAEARQLRMLTGFFVCCFGLAALLVETCWIKNGPAMADRRI
;
A
#
# COMPACT_ATOMS: atom_id res chain seq x y z
N MET A 1 -15.39 -13.05 -12.93
CA MET A 1 -14.35 -13.50 -11.99
C MET A 1 -14.88 -14.63 -11.08
N PRO A 2 -14.17 -15.76 -10.94
CA PRO A 2 -14.54 -16.87 -10.03
C PRO A 2 -14.44 -16.47 -8.54
N LEU A 3 -15.17 -17.16 -7.66
CA LEU A 3 -15.27 -16.83 -6.22
C LEU A 3 -13.89 -16.74 -5.53
N LYS A 4 -12.97 -17.66 -5.88
CA LYS A 4 -11.60 -17.72 -5.36
C LYS A 4 -10.74 -16.48 -5.67
N LEU A 5 -11.11 -15.71 -6.69
CA LEU A 5 -10.45 -14.45 -7.06
C LEU A 5 -11.26 -13.22 -6.61
N ARG A 6 -12.60 -13.32 -6.56
CA ARG A 6 -13.47 -12.24 -6.08
C ARG A 6 -13.19 -11.85 -4.64
N LEU A 7 -13.04 -12.84 -3.75
CA LEU A 7 -12.82 -12.58 -2.34
C LEU A 7 -11.52 -11.77 -2.08
N PRO A 8 -10.33 -12.21 -2.54
CA PRO A 8 -9.11 -11.42 -2.34
C PRO A 8 -9.14 -10.07 -3.07
N PHE A 9 -9.80 -9.97 -4.22
CA PHE A 9 -10.00 -8.70 -4.93
C PHE A 9 -10.78 -7.69 -4.09
N TRP A 10 -11.93 -8.09 -3.54
CA TRP A 10 -12.77 -7.21 -2.72
C TRP A 10 -12.11 -6.87 -1.39
N ILE A 11 -11.45 -7.82 -0.72
CA ILE A 11 -10.70 -7.55 0.51
C ILE A 11 -9.61 -6.51 0.22
N ALA A 12 -8.82 -6.69 -0.84
CA ALA A 12 -7.78 -5.74 -1.21
C ALA A 12 -8.35 -4.36 -1.57
N THR A 13 -9.42 -4.31 -2.35
CA THR A 13 -10.07 -3.05 -2.74
C THR A 13 -10.63 -2.30 -1.52
N LEU A 14 -11.37 -2.99 -0.65
CA LEU A 14 -11.93 -2.37 0.56
C LEU A 14 -10.84 -1.92 1.53
N ALA A 15 -9.77 -2.70 1.70
CA ALA A 15 -8.63 -2.31 2.52
C ALA A 15 -7.86 -1.12 1.92
N ALA A 16 -7.74 -1.04 0.59
CA ALA A 16 -7.18 0.13 -0.09
C ALA A 16 -8.02 1.37 0.14
N CYS A 17 -9.36 1.26 0.05
CA CYS A 17 -10.28 2.36 0.35
C CYS A 17 -10.17 2.80 1.81
N ALA A 18 -10.17 1.87 2.77
CA ALA A 18 -10.00 2.17 4.19
C ALA A 18 -8.65 2.86 4.47
N ALA A 19 -7.57 2.37 3.87
CA ALA A 19 -6.26 3.00 3.95
C ALA A 19 -6.24 4.40 3.31
N ALA A 20 -6.96 4.60 2.21
CA ALA A 20 -7.07 5.90 1.54
C ALA A 20 -7.84 6.92 2.39
N VAL A 21 -8.92 6.50 3.05
CA VAL A 21 -9.64 7.34 4.01
C VAL A 21 -8.71 7.73 5.16
N ALA A 22 -8.02 6.76 5.76
CA ALA A 22 -7.04 7.03 6.82
C ALA A 22 -5.92 7.97 6.34
N TYR A 23 -5.44 7.80 5.10
CA TYR A 23 -4.45 8.66 4.47
C TYR A 23 -4.93 10.10 4.35
N VAL A 24 -6.16 10.32 3.85
CA VAL A 24 -6.76 11.66 3.72
C VAL A 24 -6.94 12.31 5.09
N LEU A 25 -7.40 11.56 6.09
CA LEU A 25 -7.55 12.08 7.47
C LEU A 25 -6.24 12.61 8.06
N THR A 26 -5.09 12.06 7.65
CA THR A 26 -3.79 12.58 8.10
C THR A 26 -3.49 14.01 7.62
N PHE A 27 -4.15 14.49 6.55
CA PHE A 27 -4.03 15.90 6.11
C PHE A 27 -4.79 16.86 7.02
N ALA A 28 -5.88 16.39 7.64
CA ALA A 28 -6.60 17.13 8.67
C ALA A 28 -5.92 17.06 10.05
N GLY A 29 -4.76 16.39 10.17
CA GLY A 29 -4.05 16.19 11.44
C GLY A 29 -4.69 15.12 12.34
N ILE A 30 -5.61 14.31 11.81
CA ILE A 30 -6.29 13.25 12.57
C ILE A 30 -5.45 11.97 12.47
N THR A 31 -5.00 11.45 13.62
CA THR A 31 -4.29 10.17 13.71
C THR A 31 -5.28 9.02 13.97
N TYR A 32 -5.34 8.05 13.06
CA TYR A 32 -6.21 6.88 13.17
C TYR A 32 -5.39 5.58 13.26
N TYR A 33 -4.91 5.27 14.46
CA TYR A 33 -4.09 4.08 14.72
C TYR A 33 -4.76 2.72 14.45
N PRO A 34 -6.10 2.55 14.49
CA PRO A 34 -6.71 1.27 14.12
C PRO A 34 -6.37 0.82 12.68
N VAL A 35 -5.87 1.72 11.82
CA VAL A 35 -5.35 1.33 10.50
C VAL A 35 -4.21 0.31 10.57
N LEU A 36 -3.51 0.19 11.72
CA LEU A 36 -2.48 -0.83 11.94
C LEU A 36 -3.02 -2.26 11.87
N PHE A 37 -4.32 -2.47 12.14
CA PHE A 37 -4.97 -3.78 11.95
C PHE A 37 -5.02 -4.22 10.49
N LEU A 38 -4.77 -3.33 9.53
CA LEU A 38 -4.63 -3.70 8.13
C LEU A 38 -3.31 -4.41 7.83
N LEU A 39 -2.30 -4.34 8.69
CA LEU A 39 -1.01 -5.01 8.47
C LEU A 39 -1.13 -6.55 8.36
N PRO A 40 -1.75 -7.27 9.32
CA PRO A 40 -1.95 -8.71 9.17
C PRO A 40 -2.83 -9.06 7.96
N VAL A 41 -3.85 -8.24 7.67
CA VAL A 41 -4.69 -8.39 6.47
C VAL A 41 -3.84 -8.27 5.21
N LEU A 42 -2.92 -7.31 5.15
CA LEU A 42 -2.01 -7.12 4.03
C LEU A 42 -1.14 -8.34 3.80
N ILE A 43 -0.56 -8.91 4.86
CA ILE A 43 0.28 -10.11 4.78
C ILE A 43 -0.53 -11.28 4.20
N VAL A 44 -1.72 -11.53 4.72
CA VAL A 44 -2.59 -12.61 4.24
C VAL A 44 -2.98 -12.41 2.78
N VAL A 45 -3.41 -11.19 2.41
CA VAL A 45 -3.75 -10.84 1.02
C VAL A 45 -2.57 -11.09 0.11
N TRP A 46 -1.37 -10.60 0.44
CA TRP A 46 -0.19 -10.79 -0.39
C TRP A 46 0.22 -12.26 -0.52
N LEU A 47 0.13 -13.07 0.54
CA LEU A 47 0.38 -14.51 0.44
C LEU A 47 -0.58 -15.17 -0.56
N VAL A 48 -1.87 -14.84 -0.49
CA VAL A 48 -2.88 -15.35 -1.44
C VAL A 48 -2.59 -14.87 -2.86
N VAL A 49 -2.32 -13.57 -3.07
CA VAL A 49 -1.99 -13.01 -4.39
C VAL A 49 -0.75 -13.65 -4.98
N LEU A 50 0.32 -13.84 -4.19
CA LEU A 50 1.55 -14.50 -4.65
C LEU A 50 1.30 -15.97 -5.02
N GLN A 51 0.48 -16.69 -4.25
CA GLN A 51 0.08 -18.06 -4.59
C GLN A 51 -0.72 -18.13 -5.89
N LEU A 52 -1.67 -17.21 -6.09
CA LEU A 52 -2.43 -17.09 -7.34
C LEU A 52 -1.51 -16.76 -8.52
N TRP A 53 -0.60 -15.81 -8.33
CA TRP A 53 0.35 -15.37 -9.35
C TRP A 53 1.33 -16.48 -9.76
N ARG A 54 1.75 -17.34 -8.81
CA ARG A 54 2.59 -18.52 -9.10
C ARG A 54 1.93 -19.51 -10.05
N ARG A 55 0.60 -19.58 -10.08
CA ARG A 55 -0.16 -20.49 -10.94
C ARG A 55 -0.40 -19.93 -12.35
N VAL A 56 -0.12 -18.65 -12.58
CA VAL A 56 -0.24 -18.04 -13.92
C VAL A 56 0.89 -18.59 -14.82
N PRO A 57 0.57 -19.17 -15.99
CA PRO A 57 1.58 -19.76 -16.87
C PRO A 57 2.58 -18.70 -17.35
N ARG A 58 3.87 -18.91 -17.03
CA ARG A 58 4.98 -18.00 -17.34
C ARG A 58 5.66 -18.41 -18.64
N ARG A 59 4.96 -18.39 -19.78
CA ARG A 59 5.62 -18.54 -21.08
C ARG A 59 6.42 -17.26 -21.36
N ASN A 60 7.68 -17.16 -20.92
CA ASN A 60 8.63 -16.06 -21.11
C ASN A 60 8.24 -14.67 -20.53
N LEU A 61 9.11 -14.09 -19.69
CA LEU A 61 8.98 -12.72 -19.16
C LEU A 61 9.00 -11.61 -20.24
N ARG A 62 9.45 -11.94 -21.46
CA ARG A 62 9.40 -11.08 -22.64
C ARG A 62 8.17 -11.29 -23.53
N SER A 63 7.31 -12.27 -23.24
CA SER A 63 6.16 -12.55 -24.09
C SER A 63 4.99 -11.61 -23.78
N GLU A 64 4.01 -11.63 -24.68
CA GLU A 64 2.71 -10.95 -24.68
C GLU A 64 1.88 -11.08 -23.38
N ILE A 65 2.39 -11.77 -22.36
CA ILE A 65 1.95 -11.76 -20.96
C ILE A 65 1.73 -10.34 -20.40
N PHE A 66 2.47 -9.32 -20.84
CA PHE A 66 2.09 -7.92 -20.60
C PHE A 66 1.26 -7.31 -21.73
N GLY A 67 1.34 -7.82 -22.95
CA GLY A 67 0.54 -7.35 -24.10
C GLY A 67 -0.96 -7.43 -23.84
N ASP A 68 -1.43 -8.54 -23.25
CA ASP A 68 -2.85 -8.76 -22.95
C ASP A 68 -3.37 -7.96 -21.74
N ILE A 69 -2.49 -7.36 -20.93
CA ILE A 69 -2.91 -6.54 -19.80
C ILE A 69 -3.26 -5.13 -20.29
N PRO A 70 -4.46 -4.61 -19.99
CA PRO A 70 -4.86 -3.26 -20.36
C PRO A 70 -3.82 -2.21 -19.96
N ARG A 71 -3.53 -1.26 -20.87
CA ARG A 71 -2.53 -0.20 -20.63
C ARG A 71 -2.85 0.62 -19.38
N TRP A 72 -4.13 0.83 -19.08
CA TRP A 72 -4.56 1.56 -17.88
C TRP A 72 -4.14 0.86 -16.58
N MET A 73 -4.12 -0.48 -16.52
CA MET A 73 -3.69 -1.21 -15.32
C MET A 73 -2.19 -1.07 -15.08
N LYS A 74 -1.40 -1.06 -16.16
CA LYS A 74 0.05 -0.80 -16.09
C LYS A 74 0.31 0.63 -15.62
N GLY A 75 -0.41 1.59 -16.18
CA GLY A 75 -0.37 2.99 -15.76
C GLY A 75 -0.75 3.15 -14.29
N ALA A 76 -1.81 2.49 -13.84
CA ALA A 76 -2.24 2.52 -12.44
C ALA A 76 -1.19 1.90 -11.51
N ALA A 77 -0.60 0.76 -11.86
CA ALA A 77 0.46 0.13 -11.07
C ALA A 77 1.70 1.03 -10.97
N ALA A 78 2.14 1.61 -12.10
CA ALA A 78 3.24 2.58 -12.12
C ALA A 78 2.92 3.83 -11.28
N GLY A 79 1.69 4.34 -11.40
CA GLY A 79 1.19 5.47 -10.61
C GLY A 79 1.19 5.19 -9.11
N LEU A 80 0.74 4.01 -8.67
CA LEU A 80 0.76 3.61 -7.27
C LEU A 80 2.20 3.49 -6.72
N LEU A 81 3.12 2.95 -7.51
CA LEU A 81 4.53 2.86 -7.13
C LEU A 81 5.18 4.25 -7.02
N LEU A 82 4.94 5.11 -8.00
CA LEU A 82 5.42 6.50 -7.98
C LEU A 82 4.83 7.26 -6.79
N PHE A 83 3.53 7.11 -6.55
CA PHE A 83 2.86 7.67 -5.38
C PHE A 83 3.50 7.21 -4.07
N ALA A 84 3.73 5.90 -3.89
CA ALA A 84 4.35 5.37 -2.69
C ALA A 84 5.76 5.92 -2.48
N PHE A 85 6.54 6.02 -3.56
CA PHE A 85 7.89 6.58 -3.53
C PHE A 85 7.89 8.06 -3.13
N VAL A 86 7.09 8.88 -3.80
CA VAL A 86 6.95 10.31 -3.51
C VAL A 86 6.42 10.52 -2.09
N ASN A 87 5.40 9.77 -1.68
CA ASN A 87 4.83 9.85 -0.33
C ASN A 87 5.86 9.49 0.75
N CYS A 88 6.64 8.44 0.52
CA CYS A 88 7.73 8.01 1.41
C CYS A 88 8.76 9.13 1.57
N LEU A 89 9.31 9.63 0.45
CA LEU A 89 10.33 10.69 0.47
C LEU A 89 9.81 11.99 1.07
N ALA A 90 8.59 12.41 0.71
CA ALA A 90 7.98 13.61 1.26
C ALA A 90 7.78 13.51 2.78
N CYS A 91 7.26 12.38 3.28
CA CYS A 91 7.06 12.21 4.71
C CYS A 91 8.37 12.12 5.49
N LEU A 92 9.40 11.45 4.93
CA LEU A 92 10.73 11.40 5.53
C LEU A 92 11.37 12.80 5.59
N ALA A 93 11.30 13.56 4.49
CA ALA A 93 11.83 14.91 4.44
C ALA A 93 11.11 15.85 5.43
N LEU A 94 9.78 15.76 5.52
CA LEU A 94 8.98 16.58 6.45
C LEU A 94 9.26 16.27 7.93
N ASN A 95 9.70 15.06 8.26
CA ASN A 95 10.09 14.68 9.62
C ASN A 95 11.61 14.71 9.84
N SER A 96 12.38 15.36 8.95
CA SER A 96 13.84 15.45 9.02
C SER A 96 14.52 14.08 9.20
N PHE A 97 13.98 13.04 8.57
CA PHE A 97 14.44 11.65 8.70
C PHE A 97 14.43 11.09 10.14
N ALA A 98 13.73 11.75 11.06
CA ALA A 98 13.56 11.34 12.45
C ALA A 98 12.13 10.82 12.71
N ARG A 99 11.97 10.04 13.78
CA ARG A 99 10.68 9.49 14.19
C ARG A 99 10.17 10.24 15.42
N PRO A 100 8.90 10.66 15.46
CA PRO A 100 8.30 11.16 16.67
C PRO A 100 8.22 10.04 17.70
N GLN A 101 8.75 10.30 18.90
CA GLN A 101 8.70 9.36 20.01
C GLN A 101 8.42 10.11 21.32
N ARG A 102 7.65 9.47 22.18
CA ARG A 102 7.49 9.90 23.57
C ARG A 102 8.47 9.10 24.44
N LEU A 103 9.33 9.81 25.15
CA LEU A 103 10.29 9.21 26.07
C LEU A 103 9.60 8.80 27.38
N THR A 104 10.25 7.96 28.17
CA THR A 104 9.74 7.47 29.46
C THR A 104 9.59 8.58 30.51
N ASP A 105 10.31 9.69 30.35
CA ASP A 105 10.20 10.90 31.16
C ASP A 105 9.04 11.83 30.73
N GLY A 106 8.26 11.43 29.72
CA GLY A 106 7.11 12.18 29.21
C GLY A 106 7.45 13.20 28.12
N ARG A 107 8.73 13.44 27.81
CA ARG A 107 9.14 14.37 26.76
C ARG A 107 8.76 13.84 25.37
N THR A 108 8.29 14.75 24.52
CA THR A 108 7.97 14.50 23.11
C THR A 108 9.14 14.93 22.25
N VAL A 109 9.76 14.00 21.54
CA VAL A 109 11.00 14.25 20.79
C VAL A 109 10.93 13.69 19.38
N LEU A 110 11.73 14.27 18.48
CA LEU A 110 12.14 13.61 17.25
C LEU A 110 13.43 12.85 17.50
N GLN A 111 13.38 11.53 17.37
CA GLN A 111 14.54 10.66 17.53
C GLN A 111 14.99 10.11 16.19
N GLN A 112 16.28 10.23 15.90
CA GLN A 112 16.92 9.55 14.79
C GLN A 112 17.86 8.50 15.38
N ASN A 113 17.54 7.23 15.15
CA ASN A 113 18.21 6.08 15.78
C ASN A 113 18.15 6.14 17.31
N ARG A 114 19.22 6.61 17.96
CA ARG A 114 19.32 6.78 19.42
C ARG A 114 19.53 8.24 19.84
N GLN A 115 19.73 9.15 18.89
CA GLN A 115 19.98 10.56 19.18
C GLN A 115 18.67 11.35 19.11
N VAL A 116 18.44 12.16 20.13
CA VAL A 116 17.37 13.16 20.12
C VAL A 116 17.82 14.29 19.21
N VAL A 117 17.11 14.45 18.09
CA VAL A 117 17.38 15.52 17.12
C VAL A 117 16.82 16.83 17.64
N ARG A 118 15.59 16.79 18.17
CA ARG A 118 14.89 17.97 18.66
C ARG A 118 13.75 17.58 19.62
N GLU A 119 13.55 18.39 20.66
CA GLU A 119 12.34 18.32 21.49
C GLU A 119 11.19 19.07 20.79
N LEU A 120 10.01 18.45 20.77
CA LEU A 120 8.83 18.99 20.10
C LEU A 120 7.79 19.43 21.12
N PRO A 121 7.15 20.61 20.95
CA PRO A 121 5.95 20.94 21.69
C PRO A 121 4.79 19.99 21.30
N PRO A 122 3.76 19.83 22.16
CA PRO A 122 2.68 18.86 21.94
C PRO A 122 1.91 19.01 20.62
N ALA A 123 1.79 20.24 20.11
CA ALA A 123 1.15 20.48 18.82
C ALA A 123 2.00 19.96 17.65
N GLU A 124 3.30 20.28 17.63
CA GLU A 124 4.24 19.79 16.60
C GLU A 124 4.39 18.27 16.64
N PHE A 125 4.35 17.67 17.83
CA PHE A 125 4.39 16.22 18.00
C PHE A 125 3.22 15.53 17.29
N ARG A 126 1.98 16.02 17.49
CA ARG A 126 0.79 15.47 16.80
C ARG A 126 0.91 15.56 15.28
N TYR A 127 1.45 16.66 14.75
CA TYR A 127 1.71 16.79 13.31
C TYR A 127 2.78 15.80 12.82
N ALA A 128 3.84 15.58 13.59
CA ALA A 128 4.88 14.61 13.25
C ALA A 128 4.34 13.17 13.24
N GLU A 129 3.46 12.81 14.20
CA GLU A 129 2.77 11.52 14.24
C GLU A 129 1.84 11.35 13.04
N ALA A 130 1.05 12.37 12.69
CA ALA A 130 0.19 12.34 11.51
C ALA A 130 1.00 12.14 10.21
N ARG A 131 2.20 12.74 10.08
CA ARG A 131 3.11 12.52 8.95
C ARG A 131 3.66 11.09 8.92
N GLN A 132 3.99 10.51 10.07
CA GLN A 132 4.44 9.11 10.13
C GLN A 132 3.30 8.15 9.74
N LEU A 133 2.08 8.41 10.23
CA LEU A 133 0.92 7.63 9.86
C LEU A 133 0.57 7.81 8.38
N ARG A 134 0.77 9.00 7.81
CA ARG A 134 0.61 9.28 6.37
C ARG A 134 1.55 8.44 5.51
N MET A 135 2.80 8.29 5.95
CA MET A 135 3.76 7.41 5.29
C MET A 135 3.24 5.96 5.24
N LEU A 136 2.79 5.44 6.37
CA LEU A 136 2.30 4.06 6.49
C LEU A 136 0.98 3.83 5.72
N THR A 137 0.02 4.74 5.86
CA THR A 137 -1.27 4.64 5.18
C THR A 137 -1.13 4.76 3.68
N GLY A 138 -0.26 5.65 3.19
CA GLY A 138 0.06 5.73 1.76
C GLY A 138 0.73 4.45 1.23
N PHE A 139 1.59 3.81 2.04
CA PHE A 139 2.13 2.49 1.72
C PHE A 139 1.02 1.43 1.63
N PHE A 140 0.08 1.40 2.59
CA PHE A 140 -1.06 0.48 2.53
C PHE A 140 -1.95 0.69 1.31
N VAL A 141 -2.27 1.93 0.95
CA VAL A 141 -3.02 2.25 -0.29
C VAL A 141 -2.34 1.63 -1.49
N CYS A 142 -1.03 1.83 -1.61
CA CYS A 142 -0.25 1.27 -2.72
C CYS A 142 -0.26 -0.25 -2.71
N CYS A 143 0.07 -0.89 -1.59
CA CYS A 143 0.19 -2.35 -1.54
C CYS A 143 -1.14 -3.08 -1.72
N PHE A 144 -2.24 -2.57 -1.16
CA PHE A 144 -3.57 -3.13 -1.39
C PHE A 144 -4.09 -2.84 -2.80
N GLY A 145 -3.85 -1.64 -3.32
CA GLY A 145 -4.19 -1.30 -4.71
C GLY A 145 -3.45 -2.18 -5.72
N LEU A 146 -2.15 -2.41 -5.52
CA LEU A 146 -1.36 -3.33 -6.32
C LEU A 146 -1.86 -4.78 -6.20
N ALA A 147 -2.22 -5.23 -4.99
CA ALA A 147 -2.79 -6.55 -4.79
C ALA A 147 -4.10 -6.73 -5.58
N ALA A 148 -5.01 -5.74 -5.54
CA ALA A 148 -6.25 -5.76 -6.31
C ALA A 148 -5.98 -5.84 -7.83
N LEU A 149 -5.06 -5.02 -8.34
CA LEU A 149 -4.64 -5.05 -9.74
C LEU A 149 -4.02 -6.39 -10.15
N LEU A 150 -3.22 -7.01 -9.28
CA LEU A 150 -2.61 -8.31 -9.54
C LEU A 150 -3.65 -9.45 -9.57
N VAL A 151 -4.64 -9.41 -8.68
CA VAL A 151 -5.76 -10.37 -8.68
C VAL A 151 -6.60 -10.22 -9.95
N GLU A 152 -6.88 -8.99 -10.37
CA GLU A 152 -7.57 -8.71 -11.63
C GLU A 152 -6.76 -9.22 -12.83
N THR A 153 -5.45 -8.99 -12.82
CA THR A 153 -4.53 -9.52 -13.84
C THR A 153 -4.54 -11.05 -13.89
N CYS A 154 -4.56 -11.73 -12.73
CA CYS A 154 -4.71 -13.17 -12.65
C CYS A 154 -6.04 -13.64 -13.26
N TRP A 155 -7.13 -12.89 -13.09
CA TRP A 155 -8.41 -13.22 -13.70
C TRP A 155 -8.39 -13.02 -15.21
N ILE A 156 -7.80 -11.94 -15.72
CA ILE A 156 -7.68 -11.70 -17.17
C ILE A 156 -6.92 -12.86 -17.83
N LYS A 157 -5.85 -13.35 -17.18
CA LYS A 157 -5.01 -14.43 -17.74
C LYS A 157 -5.58 -15.84 -17.58
N ASN A 158 -6.29 -16.11 -16.49
CA ASN A 158 -6.84 -17.44 -16.22
C ASN A 158 -8.34 -17.55 -16.55
N GLY A 159 -8.97 -16.45 -16.95
CA GLY A 159 -10.39 -16.33 -17.24
C GLY A 159 -10.74 -16.71 -18.69
N PRO A 160 -12.04 -16.66 -19.05
CA PRO A 160 -12.56 -17.07 -20.35
C PRO A 160 -11.97 -16.31 -21.55
N ALA A 161 -11.28 -15.18 -21.34
CA ALA A 161 -10.55 -14.47 -22.40
C ALA A 161 -9.44 -15.33 -23.06
N MET A 162 -8.94 -16.37 -22.40
CA MET A 162 -8.08 -17.40 -23.01
C MET A 162 -8.84 -18.65 -23.49
N ALA A 163 -10.11 -18.82 -23.10
CA ALA A 163 -10.96 -19.89 -23.61
C ALA A 163 -11.45 -19.56 -25.05
N ASP A 164 -11.73 -18.28 -25.33
CA ASP A 164 -12.17 -17.83 -26.66
C ASP A 164 -11.02 -17.71 -27.69
N ARG A 165 -9.75 -17.74 -27.24
CA ARG A 165 -8.57 -17.77 -28.13
C ARG A 165 -8.15 -19.19 -28.56
N ARG A 166 -8.89 -20.22 -28.13
CA ARG A 166 -8.62 -21.65 -28.44
C ARG A 166 -9.63 -22.27 -29.41
N ILE A 167 -10.38 -21.46 -30.14
CA ILE A 167 -11.23 -21.90 -31.26
C ILE A 167 -10.66 -21.28 -32.54
#